data_AF-A0A645GUY2-F1
#
_entry.id   AF-A0A645GUY2-F1
#
_cell.length_a   1.000
_cell.length_b   1.000
_cell.length_c   1.000
_cell.angle_alpha   90.00
_cell.angle_beta   90.00
_cell.angle_gamma   90.00
#
_symmetry.space_group_name_H-M   'P 1'
#
loop_
_entity.id
_entity.type
_entity.pdbx_description
1 polymer ?
#
loop_
_entity_poly.entity_id
_entity_poly.type
_entity_poly.pdbx_seq_one_letter_code
_entity_poly.pdbx_strand_id
1 'polypeptide(L)'
;MEWAYRAGMKSAAVIEKEGAESFRGRIKDYYGVPNSEDIIDYDSKITDYALEALKDKPDILAVHLRALDRYSHRAETWKEMKKAAKSIDKNLEKIFENVEKGTIFFICGDHAVHGGDKWLKKATHEEIKNHENNYVALIVGCY
;
A
#
# COMPACT_ATOMS: atom_id res chain seq x y z
N MET A 1 3.05 -9.68 -11.16
CA MET A 1 1.68 -9.58 -11.72
C MET A 1 1.59 -10.14 -13.13
N GLU A 2 2.15 -9.48 -14.16
CA GLU A 2 1.99 -9.93 -15.56
C GLU A 2 2.52 -11.36 -15.82
N TRP A 3 3.64 -11.72 -15.21
CA TRP A 3 4.20 -13.08 -15.32
C TRP A 3 3.28 -14.14 -14.74
N ALA A 4 2.68 -13.88 -13.57
CA ALA A 4 1.73 -14.79 -12.94
C ALA A 4 0.48 -14.96 -13.81
N TYR A 5 -0.04 -13.86 -14.36
CA TYR A 5 -1.15 -13.91 -15.31
C TYR A 5 -0.83 -14.75 -16.56
N ARG A 6 0.36 -14.56 -17.16
CA ARG A 6 0.82 -15.38 -18.30
C ARG A 6 1.00 -16.85 -17.94
N ALA A 7 1.28 -17.17 -16.68
CA ALA A 7 1.35 -18.53 -16.16
C ALA A 7 -0.03 -19.14 -15.84
N GLY A 8 -1.13 -18.42 -16.10
CA GLY A 8 -2.50 -18.89 -15.87
C GLY A 8 -3.06 -18.57 -14.47
N MET A 9 -2.33 -17.82 -13.65
CA MET A 9 -2.79 -17.39 -12.33
C MET A 9 -3.73 -16.18 -12.44
N LYS A 10 -4.74 -16.11 -11.58
CA LYS A 10 -5.58 -14.93 -11.40
C LYS A 10 -4.80 -13.85 -10.66
N SER A 11 -4.54 -12.75 -11.34
CA SER A 11 -3.77 -11.63 -10.82
C SER A 11 -4.62 -10.37 -10.80
N ALA A 12 -4.70 -9.71 -9.64
CA ALA A 12 -5.46 -8.48 -9.45
C ALA A 12 -4.57 -7.35 -8.88
N ALA A 13 -4.71 -6.13 -9.38
CA ALA A 13 -3.99 -4.96 -8.85
C ALA A 13 -4.97 -3.83 -8.48
N VAL A 14 -4.82 -3.25 -7.29
CA VAL A 14 -5.65 -2.15 -6.78
C VAL A 14 -4.74 -1.01 -6.33
N ILE A 15 -4.61 -0.01 -7.20
CA ILE A 15 -3.64 1.07 -7.05
C ILE A 15 -4.22 2.40 -7.56
N GLU A 16 -3.42 3.45 -7.64
CA GLU A 16 -3.84 4.73 -8.24
C GLU A 16 -4.22 4.56 -9.71
N LYS A 17 -5.16 5.38 -10.18
CA LYS A 17 -5.77 5.26 -11.51
C LYS A 17 -4.74 5.14 -12.64
N GLU A 18 -3.75 6.00 -12.67
CA GLU A 18 -2.75 6.02 -13.75
C GLU A 18 -1.84 4.79 -13.73
N GLY A 19 -1.41 4.35 -12.53
CA GLY A 19 -0.67 3.10 -12.38
C GLY A 19 -1.51 1.89 -12.77
N ALA A 20 -2.78 1.85 -12.38
CA ALA A 20 -3.69 0.77 -12.75
C ALA A 20 -3.85 0.67 -14.27
N GLU A 21 -3.90 1.81 -14.97
CA GLU A 21 -3.98 1.83 -16.42
C GLU A 21 -2.73 1.29 -17.12
N SER A 22 -1.56 1.30 -16.47
CA SER A 22 -0.35 0.67 -17.01
C SER A 22 -0.49 -0.85 -17.16
N PHE A 23 -1.42 -1.47 -16.43
CA PHE A 23 -1.74 -2.90 -16.49
C PHE A 23 -2.73 -3.25 -17.60
N ARG A 24 -3.33 -2.28 -18.27
CA ARG A 24 -4.31 -2.49 -19.34
C ARG A 24 -3.76 -3.44 -20.41
N GLY A 25 -4.47 -4.53 -20.64
CA GLY A 25 -4.08 -5.57 -21.60
C GLY A 25 -2.94 -6.49 -21.15
N ARG A 26 -2.45 -6.35 -19.90
CA ARG A 26 -1.35 -7.16 -19.33
C ARG A 26 -1.80 -8.07 -18.19
N ILE A 27 -2.83 -7.65 -17.45
CA ILE A 27 -3.61 -8.49 -16.53
C ILE A 27 -5.10 -8.18 -16.74
N LYS A 28 -5.98 -9.08 -16.31
CA LYS A 28 -7.42 -8.93 -16.46
C LYS A 28 -8.00 -7.93 -15.45
N ASP A 29 -7.67 -8.10 -14.19
CA ASP A 29 -8.33 -7.39 -13.09
C ASP A 29 -7.39 -6.30 -12.55
N TYR A 30 -7.69 -5.05 -12.91
CA TYR A 30 -6.95 -3.89 -12.44
C TYR A 30 -7.92 -2.78 -12.08
N TYR A 31 -7.78 -2.23 -10.87
CA TYR A 31 -8.69 -1.26 -10.29
C TYR A 31 -7.91 0.00 -9.96
N GLY A 32 -8.36 1.11 -10.51
CA GLY A 32 -7.71 2.40 -10.41
C GLY A 32 -8.53 3.38 -9.58
N VAL A 33 -7.98 3.83 -8.44
CA VAL A 33 -8.62 4.89 -7.64
C VAL A 33 -8.12 6.26 -8.12
N PRO A 34 -9.01 7.21 -8.50
CA PRO A 34 -8.61 8.56 -8.84
C PRO A 34 -7.88 9.26 -7.68
N ASN A 35 -6.93 10.13 -8.01
CA ASN A 35 -6.26 10.96 -7.00
C ASN A 35 -7.29 11.77 -6.18
N SER A 36 -7.03 11.90 -4.88
CA SER A 36 -7.83 12.69 -3.94
C SER A 36 -6.91 13.48 -3.02
N GLU A 37 -7.36 14.66 -2.57
CA GLU A 37 -6.71 15.42 -1.49
C GLU A 37 -6.96 14.76 -0.13
N ASP A 38 -8.11 14.12 0.04
CA ASP A 38 -8.40 13.28 1.19
C ASP A 38 -7.79 11.89 0.97
N ILE A 39 -6.55 11.74 1.44
CA ILE A 39 -5.82 10.48 1.32
C ILE A 39 -6.38 9.36 2.21
N ILE A 40 -7.16 9.69 3.25
CA ILE A 40 -7.78 8.68 4.11
C ILE A 40 -8.98 8.07 3.38
N ASP A 41 -9.80 8.90 2.75
CA ASP A 41 -10.87 8.45 1.85
C ASP A 41 -10.32 7.68 0.65
N TYR A 42 -9.22 8.15 0.06
CA TYR A 42 -8.52 7.44 -1.01
C TYR A 42 -8.12 6.01 -0.60
N ASP A 43 -7.43 5.86 0.54
CA ASP A 43 -7.00 4.55 1.03
C ASP A 43 -8.21 3.67 1.40
N SER A 44 -9.32 4.26 1.86
CA SER A 44 -10.58 3.54 2.07
C SER A 44 -11.12 2.99 0.74
N LYS A 45 -11.10 3.77 -0.35
CA LYS A 45 -11.54 3.31 -1.68
C LYS A 45 -10.64 2.22 -2.26
N ILE A 46 -9.32 2.33 -2.05
CA ILE A 46 -8.37 1.26 -2.37
C ILE A 46 -8.77 -0.02 -1.64
N THR A 47 -9.10 0.10 -0.36
CA THR A 47 -9.55 -1.03 0.46
C THR A 47 -10.84 -1.64 -0.07
N ASP A 48 -11.84 -0.82 -0.40
CA ASP A 48 -13.11 -1.29 -0.96
C ASP A 48 -12.89 -2.06 -2.28
N TYR A 49 -12.04 -1.57 -3.18
CA TYR A 49 -11.69 -2.30 -4.40
C TYR A 49 -10.87 -3.56 -4.14
N ALA A 50 -10.01 -3.58 -3.12
CA ALA A 50 -9.33 -4.81 -2.71
C ALA A 50 -10.35 -5.87 -2.23
N LEU A 51 -11.35 -5.46 -1.44
CA LEU A 51 -12.43 -6.35 -1.01
C LEU A 51 -13.27 -6.86 -2.19
N GLU A 52 -13.58 -6.01 -3.16
CA GLU A 52 -14.25 -6.44 -4.39
C GLU A 52 -13.40 -7.43 -5.20
N ALA A 53 -12.10 -7.17 -5.36
CA ALA A 53 -11.19 -8.06 -6.07
C ALA A 53 -11.06 -9.43 -5.40
N LEU A 54 -11.09 -9.48 -4.06
CA LEU A 54 -11.03 -10.73 -3.30
C LEU A 54 -12.21 -11.68 -3.58
N LYS A 55 -13.38 -11.17 -4.03
CA LYS A 55 -14.54 -12.00 -4.38
C LYS A 55 -14.25 -12.98 -5.53
N ASP A 56 -13.36 -12.60 -6.44
CA ASP A 56 -12.96 -13.44 -7.59
C ASP A 56 -11.85 -14.45 -7.26
N LYS A 57 -11.38 -14.43 -5.99
CA LYS A 57 -10.34 -15.30 -5.44
C LYS A 57 -9.05 -15.26 -6.27
N PRO A 58 -8.37 -14.09 -6.32
CA PRO A 58 -7.10 -13.97 -7.03
C PRO A 58 -6.02 -14.80 -6.34
N ASP A 59 -5.15 -15.43 -7.11
CA ASP A 59 -3.97 -16.10 -6.57
C ASP A 59 -2.93 -15.06 -6.09
N ILE A 60 -2.92 -13.88 -6.70
CA ILE A 60 -2.07 -12.75 -6.32
C ILE A 60 -2.88 -11.45 -6.39
N LEU A 61 -2.91 -10.72 -5.27
CA LEU A 61 -3.48 -9.38 -5.16
C LEU A 61 -2.40 -8.38 -4.74
N ALA A 62 -2.22 -7.31 -5.53
CA ALA A 62 -1.37 -6.18 -5.17
C ALA A 62 -2.23 -4.99 -4.76
N VAL A 63 -1.96 -4.39 -3.60
CA VAL A 63 -2.69 -3.23 -3.06
C VAL A 63 -1.71 -2.13 -2.67
N HIS A 64 -1.96 -0.89 -3.08
CA HIS A 64 -1.10 0.26 -2.77
C HIS A 64 -1.84 1.32 -1.94
N LEU A 65 -1.47 1.44 -0.67
CA LEU A 65 -1.96 2.46 0.26
C LEU A 65 -0.95 3.60 0.37
N ARG A 66 -1.43 4.84 0.40
CA ARG A 66 -0.60 6.06 0.23
C ARG A 66 -0.65 7.02 1.41
N ALA A 67 -1.45 6.74 2.45
CA ALA A 67 -1.62 7.68 3.56
C ALA A 67 -0.30 8.05 4.25
N LEU A 68 0.61 7.09 4.49
CA LEU A 68 1.88 7.38 5.17
C LEU A 68 2.74 8.39 4.40
N ASP A 69 2.98 8.13 3.12
CA ASP A 69 3.79 9.01 2.29
C ASP A 69 3.16 10.40 2.12
N ARG A 70 1.85 10.46 1.82
CA ARG A 70 1.18 11.75 1.62
C ARG A 70 1.08 12.57 2.91
N TYR A 71 0.90 11.93 4.06
CA TYR A 71 0.97 12.64 5.33
C TYR A 71 2.38 13.12 5.60
N SER A 72 3.43 12.40 5.23
CA SER A 72 4.81 12.83 5.50
C SER A 72 5.20 14.15 4.85
N HIS A 73 4.66 14.44 3.66
CA HIS A 73 4.89 15.72 2.98
C HIS A 73 4.30 16.91 3.73
N ARG A 74 3.13 16.73 4.37
CA ARG A 74 2.37 17.81 5.00
C ARG A 74 2.52 17.87 6.51
N ALA A 75 2.68 16.72 7.17
CA ALA A 75 2.66 16.60 8.61
C ALA A 75 3.72 17.50 9.24
N GLU A 76 3.30 18.20 10.27
CA GLU A 76 4.18 19.02 11.10
C GLU A 76 4.51 18.29 12.41
N THR A 77 3.71 17.27 12.74
CA THR A 77 3.81 16.55 14.00
C THR A 77 3.73 15.04 13.83
N TRP A 78 4.36 14.32 14.75
CA TRP A 78 4.26 12.86 14.84
C TRP A 78 2.83 12.36 15.13
N LYS A 79 1.97 13.22 15.68
CA LYS A 79 0.56 12.88 15.93
C LYS A 79 -0.18 12.60 14.62
N GLU A 80 0.12 13.36 13.57
CA GLU A 80 -0.48 13.18 12.24
C GLU A 80 0.04 11.91 11.56
N MET A 81 1.34 11.63 11.68
CA MET A 81 1.92 10.37 11.20
C MET A 81 1.30 9.15 11.89
N LYS A 82 1.10 9.21 13.21
CA LYS A 82 0.37 8.16 13.95
C LYS A 82 -1.07 8.00 13.46
N LYS A 83 -1.75 9.08 13.06
CA LYS A 83 -3.10 9.01 12.49
C LYS A 83 -3.08 8.27 11.14
N ALA A 84 -2.12 8.57 10.28
CA ALA A 84 -1.94 7.89 9.00
C ALA A 84 -1.66 6.39 9.19
N ALA A 85 -0.71 6.04 10.06
CA ALA A 85 -0.39 4.65 10.39
C ALA A 85 -1.61 3.88 10.89
N LYS A 86 -2.39 4.44 11.81
CA LYS A 86 -3.64 3.84 12.31
C LYS A 86 -4.71 3.68 11.23
N SER A 87 -4.72 4.53 10.20
CA SER A 87 -5.66 4.37 9.09
C SER A 87 -5.27 3.20 8.20
N ILE A 88 -3.96 3.05 7.92
CA ILE A 88 -3.44 1.90 7.16
C ILE A 88 -3.71 0.61 7.92
N ASP A 89 -3.43 0.57 9.23
CA ASP A 89 -3.68 -0.58 10.09
C ASP A 89 -5.13 -1.08 10.00
N LYS A 90 -6.12 -0.18 10.07
CA LYS A 90 -7.54 -0.51 9.89
C LYS A 90 -7.90 -1.02 8.50
N ASN A 91 -7.26 -0.49 7.47
CA ASN A 91 -7.48 -0.94 6.10
C ASN A 91 -6.89 -2.33 5.87
N LEU A 92 -5.70 -2.58 6.43
CA LEU A 92 -5.10 -3.91 6.45
C LEU A 92 -5.98 -4.91 7.20
N GLU A 93 -6.47 -4.56 8.40
CA GLU A 93 -7.40 -5.39 9.19
C GLU A 93 -8.60 -5.84 8.36
N LYS A 94 -9.27 -4.92 7.66
CA LYS A 94 -10.38 -5.26 6.77
C LYS A 94 -9.99 -6.24 5.66
N ILE A 95 -8.83 -6.06 5.03
CA ILE A 95 -8.34 -6.98 3.99
C ILE A 95 -8.06 -8.35 4.62
N PHE A 96 -7.36 -8.39 5.75
CA PHE A 96 -7.05 -9.61 6.50
C PHE A 96 -8.30 -10.42 6.87
N GLU A 97 -9.38 -9.77 7.30
CA GLU A 97 -10.64 -10.43 7.66
C GLU A 97 -11.37 -11.06 6.46
N ASN A 98 -11.01 -10.69 5.22
CA ASN A 98 -11.70 -11.09 4.01
C ASN A 98 -10.87 -11.99 3.07
N VAL A 99 -9.65 -12.36 3.45
CA VAL A 99 -8.84 -13.33 2.67
C VAL A 99 -9.16 -14.78 3.05
N GLU A 100 -8.74 -15.71 2.19
CA GLU A 100 -8.82 -17.14 2.51
C GLU A 100 -7.73 -17.54 3.52
N LYS A 101 -8.03 -18.52 4.37
CA LYS A 101 -7.02 -19.13 5.26
C LYS A 101 -5.88 -19.73 4.44
N GLY A 102 -4.64 -19.54 4.88
CA GLY A 102 -3.43 -19.91 4.17
C GLY A 102 -2.88 -18.80 3.26
N THR A 103 -3.52 -17.62 3.23
CA THR A 103 -3.03 -16.47 2.45
C THR A 103 -1.73 -15.94 3.06
N ILE A 104 -0.72 -15.77 2.21
CA ILE A 104 0.56 -15.16 2.58
C ILE A 104 0.50 -13.67 2.25
N PHE A 105 0.90 -12.86 3.23
CA PHE A 105 0.96 -11.42 3.12
C PHE A 105 2.41 -10.96 3.01
N PHE A 106 2.65 -10.04 2.07
CA PHE A 106 3.87 -9.27 1.97
C PHE A 106 3.50 -7.80 2.16
N ILE A 107 3.87 -7.23 3.31
CA ILE A 107 3.63 -5.82 3.62
C ILE A 107 4.98 -5.11 3.59
N CYS A 108 5.13 -4.16 2.67
CA CYS A 108 6.35 -3.39 2.51
C CYS A 108 6.08 -1.96 2.06
N GLY A 109 7.06 -1.09 2.28
CA GLY A 109 7.14 0.20 1.59
C GLY A 109 7.90 0.07 0.29
N ASP A 110 7.58 0.88 -0.70
CA ASP A 110 8.34 1.01 -1.95
C ASP A 110 9.56 1.92 -1.78
N HIS A 111 9.47 2.88 -0.86
CA HIS A 111 10.58 3.73 -0.45
C HIS A 111 10.43 4.20 1.02
N ALA A 112 11.52 4.72 1.58
CA ALA A 112 11.51 5.40 2.86
C ALA A 112 10.62 6.65 2.75
N VAL A 113 9.84 6.89 3.80
CA VAL A 113 8.85 7.97 3.85
C VAL A 113 9.48 9.32 3.48
N HIS A 114 8.85 10.06 2.54
CA HIS A 114 9.32 11.38 2.12
C HIS A 114 9.17 12.45 3.23
N GLY A 115 9.54 13.71 2.94
CA GLY A 115 9.42 14.80 3.91
C GLY A 115 10.46 14.78 5.04
N GLY A 116 11.58 14.09 4.80
CA GLY A 116 12.76 13.95 5.67
C GLY A 116 13.09 15.18 6.49
N ASP A 117 13.22 16.34 5.85
CA ASP A 117 13.73 17.56 6.47
C ASP A 117 12.98 18.00 7.75
N LYS A 118 11.70 17.64 7.90
CA LYS A 118 10.92 17.98 9.11
C LYS A 118 11.21 17.04 10.28
N TRP A 119 11.40 15.74 10.01
CA TRP A 119 11.57 14.72 11.05
C TRP A 119 13.04 14.31 11.26
N LEU A 120 13.90 14.44 10.25
CA LEU A 120 15.35 14.21 10.33
C LEU A 120 16.06 15.15 11.32
N LYS A 121 15.49 16.34 11.61
CA LYS A 121 16.04 17.27 12.60
C LYS A 121 16.19 16.68 14.01
N LYS A 122 15.41 15.64 14.33
CA LYS A 122 15.44 14.94 15.63
C LYS A 122 15.79 13.47 15.48
N ALA A 123 16.16 13.03 14.27
CA ALA A 123 16.50 11.66 14.00
C ALA A 123 17.89 11.33 14.56
N THR A 124 18.04 10.09 14.99
CA THR A 124 19.33 9.47 15.29
C THR A 124 20.15 9.31 14.01
N HIS A 125 21.47 9.14 14.16
CA HIS A 125 22.35 8.87 13.03
C HIS A 125 21.93 7.63 12.22
N GLU A 126 21.43 6.60 12.92
CA GLU A 126 20.94 5.39 12.28
C GLU A 126 19.67 5.64 11.46
N GLU A 127 18.72 6.41 11.97
CA GLU A 127 17.49 6.77 11.24
C GLU A 127 17.78 7.60 9.98
N ILE A 128 18.75 8.53 10.06
CA ILE A 128 19.22 9.29 8.88
C ILE A 128 19.82 8.34 7.85
N LYS A 129 20.73 7.46 8.28
CA LYS A 129 21.37 6.48 7.39
C LYS A 129 20.36 5.50 6.78
N ASN A 130 19.35 5.08 7.53
CA ASN A 130 18.28 4.21 7.02
C ASN A 130 17.46 4.91 5.94
N HIS A 131 17.15 6.21 6.14
CA HIS A 131 16.47 7.02 5.13
C HIS A 131 17.31 7.18 3.86
N GLU A 132 18.60 7.53 3.99
CA GLU A 132 19.53 7.69 2.87
C GLU A 132 19.72 6.40 2.06
N ASN A 133 19.75 5.24 2.74
CA ASN A 133 19.85 3.93 2.10
C ASN A 133 18.49 3.35 1.66
N ASN A 134 17.40 4.13 1.80
CA ASN A 134 16.05 3.74 1.41
C ASN A 134 15.57 2.42 2.05
N TYR A 135 15.91 2.21 3.32
CA TYR A 135 15.47 1.02 4.04
C TYR A 135 13.98 1.12 4.39
N VAL A 136 13.25 0.06 4.07
CA VAL A 136 11.81 -0.08 4.25
C VAL A 136 11.51 -1.32 5.06
N ALA A 137 10.37 -1.32 5.74
CA ALA A 137 9.88 -2.53 6.41
C ALA A 137 9.53 -3.60 5.36
N LEU A 138 9.80 -4.86 5.70
CA LEU A 138 9.25 -6.03 5.04
C LEU A 138 8.68 -6.95 6.12
N ILE A 139 7.37 -7.12 6.11
CA ILE A 139 6.67 -8.04 7.01
C ILE A 139 6.08 -9.14 6.15
N VAL A 140 6.39 -10.38 6.50
CA VAL A 140 5.84 -11.58 5.85
C VAL A 140 5.08 -12.38 6.90
N GLY A 141 3.82 -12.70 6.61
CA GLY A 141 2.95 -13.45 7.51
C GLY A 141 1.99 -14.35 6.74
N CYS A 142 1.42 -15.32 7.43
CA CYS A 142 0.38 -16.20 6.90
C CYS A 142 -0.81 -16.16 7.84
N TYR A 143 -2.02 -16.06 7.28
CA TYR A 143 -3.27 -16.20 8.02
C TYR A 143 -3.72 -17.66 8.10
#